data_AF-A0A2W6E1Q9-F1
#
_entry.id   AF-A0A2W6E1Q9-F1
#
_cell.length_a   1.000
_cell.length_b   1.000
_cell.length_c   1.000
_cell.angle_alpha   90.00
_cell.angle_beta   90.00
_cell.angle_gamma   90.00
#
_symmetry.space_group_name_H-M   'P 1'
#
loop_
_entity.id
_entity.type
_entity.pdbx_description
1 polymer ?
#
loop_
_entity_poly.entity_id
_entity_poly.type
_entity_poly.pdbx_seq_one_letter_code
_entity_poly.pdbx_strand_id
1 'polypeptide(L)'
;MDLSVAYRPRRLLDLTVRARDQVCCFPGCRQPARRCDLDHTIPHGERGRTVAGNLGALCRHHHRLKTHTSWSLSQPEPGLFIWTSPTGRVHHFRAPPRTEIHLDIRPHPGPPPF
;
A
#
# COMPACT_ATOMS: atom_id res chain seq x y z
N MET A 1 -16.34 -21.42 27.92
CA MET A 1 -15.07 -20.89 27.36
C MET A 1 -15.40 -20.34 25.98
N ASP A 2 -15.59 -19.04 25.86
CA ASP A 2 -15.92 -18.38 24.59
C ASP A 2 -14.63 -17.79 24.00
N LEU A 3 -14.15 -18.41 22.92
CA LEU A 3 -13.10 -17.86 22.08
C LEU A 3 -13.70 -17.34 20.77
N SER A 4 -14.72 -16.50 20.86
CA SER A 4 -15.13 -15.66 19.73
C SER A 4 -14.13 -14.51 19.54
N VAL A 5 -12.92 -14.85 19.07
CA VAL A 5 -12.09 -13.87 18.36
C VAL A 5 -12.91 -13.47 17.13
N ALA A 6 -13.66 -12.38 17.22
CA ALA A 6 -14.53 -11.92 16.16
C ALA A 6 -13.68 -11.65 14.91
N TYR A 7 -13.66 -12.62 14.00
CA TYR A 7 -13.06 -12.51 12.68
C TYR A 7 -13.70 -11.31 12.00
N ARG A 8 -12.94 -10.23 11.83
CA ARG A 8 -13.35 -9.01 11.13
C ARG A 8 -12.63 -9.00 9.78
N PRO A 9 -13.26 -9.50 8.70
CA PRO A 9 -12.63 -9.62 7.38
C PRO A 9 -11.93 -8.33 6.94
N ARG A 10 -12.50 -7.17 7.30
CA ARG A 10 -11.95 -5.83 7.00
C ARG A 10 -10.60 -5.58 7.67
N ARG A 11 -10.39 -6.02 8.92
CA ARG A 11 -9.14 -5.81 9.65
C ARG A 11 -8.01 -6.68 9.10
N LEU A 12 -8.30 -7.94 8.79
CA LEU A 12 -7.31 -8.82 8.18
C LEU A 12 -6.95 -8.38 6.77
N LEU A 13 -7.92 -7.92 5.98
CA LEU A 13 -7.67 -7.34 4.67
C LEU A 13 -6.77 -6.09 4.77
N ASP A 14 -7.08 -5.16 5.67
CA ASP A 14 -6.26 -3.95 5.88
C ASP A 14 -4.81 -4.31 6.23
N LEU A 15 -4.63 -5.19 7.23
CA LEU A 15 -3.30 -5.67 7.64
C LEU A 15 -2.58 -6.38 6.49
N THR A 16 -3.27 -7.19 5.70
CA THR A 16 -2.70 -7.93 4.57
C THR A 16 -2.19 -6.97 3.50
N VAL A 17 -2.98 -5.96 3.13
CA VAL A 17 -2.60 -4.98 2.11
C VAL A 17 -1.44 -4.12 2.60
N ARG A 18 -1.48 -3.63 3.85
CA ARG A 18 -0.38 -2.82 4.41
C ARG A 18 0.92 -3.60 4.56
N ALA A 19 0.85 -4.85 5.00
CA ALA A 19 2.02 -5.72 5.13
C ALA A 19 2.63 -6.05 3.76
N ARG A 20 1.78 -6.23 2.73
CA ARG A 20 2.24 -6.40 1.35
C ARG A 20 2.92 -5.14 0.85
N ASP A 21 2.22 -4.00 0.85
CA ASP A 21 2.68 -2.81 0.14
C ASP A 21 3.85 -2.11 0.83
N GLN A 22 3.92 -2.18 2.17
CA GLN A 22 4.93 -1.58 3.06
C GLN A 22 5.06 -0.04 3.00
N VAL A 23 5.02 0.54 1.81
CA VAL A 23 5.06 1.97 1.49
C VAL A 23 3.96 2.32 0.48
N CYS A 24 3.82 3.61 0.19
CA CYS A 24 2.99 4.11 -0.90
C CYS A 24 3.38 3.45 -2.23
N CYS A 25 2.40 2.94 -2.99
CA CYS A 25 2.64 2.22 -4.25
C CYS A 25 2.97 3.11 -5.45
N PHE A 26 3.11 4.43 -5.25
CA PHE A 26 3.61 5.35 -6.26
C PHE A 26 5.14 5.21 -6.41
N PRO A 27 5.68 5.12 -7.65
CA PRO A 27 7.12 4.94 -7.90
C PRO A 27 7.99 5.95 -7.16
N GLY A 28 8.95 5.46 -6.37
CA GLY A 28 9.90 6.29 -5.62
C GLY A 28 9.35 6.93 -4.33
N CYS A 29 8.06 6.81 -4.02
CA CYS A 29 7.51 7.30 -2.76
C CYS A 29 7.90 6.38 -1.59
N ARG A 30 8.35 6.95 -0.47
CA ARG A 30 8.77 6.21 0.74
C ARG A 30 7.80 6.36 1.93
N GLN A 31 6.62 6.94 1.73
CA GLN A 31 5.64 7.10 2.81
C GLN A 31 5.24 5.70 3.34
N PRO A 32 5.38 5.42 4.65
CA PRO A 32 5.01 4.11 5.20
C PRO A 32 3.52 3.81 5.01
N ALA A 33 3.17 2.57 4.62
CA ALA A 33 1.80 2.15 4.35
C ALA A 33 0.86 2.36 5.54
N ARG A 34 1.34 2.31 6.78
CA ARG A 34 0.57 2.64 8.00
C ARG A 34 0.04 4.08 8.06
N ARG A 35 0.61 4.99 7.26
CA ARG A 35 0.19 6.40 7.11
C ARG A 35 -0.47 6.66 5.75
N CYS A 36 -0.84 5.60 5.03
CA CYS A 36 -1.53 5.66 3.75
C CYS A 36 -3.00 5.28 3.92
N ASP A 37 -3.83 5.75 2.99
CA ASP A 37 -5.15 5.19 2.75
C ASP A 37 -4.99 3.89 1.97
N LEU A 38 -5.92 2.95 2.14
CA LEU A 38 -6.07 1.82 1.22
C LEU A 38 -7.08 2.23 0.16
N ASP A 39 -6.59 2.43 -1.05
CA ASP A 39 -7.36 2.97 -2.16
C ASP A 39 -7.65 1.89 -3.21
N HIS A 40 -8.84 1.97 -3.81
CA HIS A 40 -9.27 1.00 -4.82
C HIS A 40 -8.62 1.28 -6.17
N THR A 41 -7.96 0.31 -6.79
CA THR A 41 -7.37 0.50 -8.12
C THR A 41 -8.44 0.57 -9.22
N ILE A 42 -9.46 -0.29 -9.15
CA ILE A 42 -10.75 -0.14 -9.83
C ILE A 42 -11.74 0.49 -8.84
N PRO A 43 -12.28 1.69 -9.11
CA PRO A 43 -13.17 2.39 -8.18
C PRO A 43 -14.37 1.55 -7.73
N HIS A 44 -14.79 1.71 -6.48
CA HIS A 44 -15.98 1.02 -5.95
C HIS A 44 -17.26 1.34 -6.76
N GLY A 45 -17.40 2.60 -7.22
CA GLY A 45 -18.51 3.03 -8.09
C GLY A 45 -18.54 2.34 -9.47
N GLU A 46 -17.41 1.78 -9.89
CA GLU A 46 -17.23 1.02 -11.15
C GLU A 46 -17.24 -0.49 -10.90
N ARG A 47 -17.91 -0.94 -9.82
CA ARG A 47 -17.99 -2.35 -9.39
C ARG A 47 -16.67 -2.94 -8.88
N GLY A 48 -15.71 -2.09 -8.51
CA GLY A 48 -14.48 -2.49 -7.85
C GLY A 48 -14.72 -3.19 -6.51
N ARG A 49 -14.30 -4.45 -6.39
CA ARG A 49 -14.45 -5.21 -5.14
C ARG A 49 -13.45 -4.75 -4.09
N THR A 50 -13.85 -4.78 -2.83
CA THR A 50 -12.92 -4.55 -1.70
C THR A 50 -12.16 -5.83 -1.39
N VAL A 51 -11.08 -6.08 -2.12
CA VAL A 51 -10.23 -7.27 -2.02
C VAL A 51 -8.77 -6.88 -2.19
N ALA A 52 -7.83 -7.72 -1.72
CA ALA A 52 -6.40 -7.37 -1.71
C ALA A 52 -5.86 -7.07 -3.12
N GLY A 53 -6.33 -7.78 -4.15
CA GLY A 53 -5.94 -7.55 -5.54
C GLY A 53 -6.54 -6.30 -6.20
N ASN A 54 -7.39 -5.56 -5.50
CA ASN A 54 -7.97 -4.29 -5.97
C ASN A 54 -7.67 -3.13 -5.00
N LEU A 55 -6.80 -3.33 -4.01
CA LEU A 55 -6.42 -2.30 -3.05
C LEU A 55 -4.93 -2.04 -3.14
N GLY A 56 -4.54 -0.78 -2.97
CA GLY A 56 -3.15 -0.35 -2.81
C GLY A 56 -3.00 0.74 -1.75
N ALA A 57 -1.87 0.73 -1.05
CA ALA A 57 -1.52 1.79 -0.12
C ALA A 57 -1.14 3.08 -0.88
N LEU A 58 -1.90 4.15 -0.69
CA LEU A 58 -1.61 5.46 -1.25
C LEU A 58 -1.54 6.54 -0.17
N CYS A 59 -0.48 7.34 -0.21
CA CYS A 59 -0.42 8.53 0.64
C CYS A 59 -1.42 9.58 0.13
N ARG A 60 -1.85 10.51 1.00
CA ARG A 60 -2.85 11.53 0.63
C ARG A 60 -2.47 12.34 -0.61
N HIS A 61 -1.18 12.61 -0.83
CA HIS A 61 -0.68 13.30 -2.00
C HIS A 61 -0.92 12.50 -3.29
N HIS A 62 -0.47 11.23 -3.34
CA HIS A 62 -0.60 10.40 -4.54
C HIS A 62 -2.03 9.89 -4.77
N HIS A 63 -2.82 9.73 -3.70
CA HIS A 63 -4.25 9.50 -3.81
C HIS A 63 -4.91 10.67 -4.57
N ARG A 64 -4.68 11.92 -4.13
CA ARG A 64 -5.20 13.10 -4.83
C ARG A 64 -4.70 13.23 -6.27
N LEU A 65 -3.43 12.92 -6.51
CA LEU A 65 -2.85 12.91 -7.86
C LEU A 65 -3.61 11.94 -8.77
N LYS A 66 -3.89 10.71 -8.31
CA LYS A 66 -4.71 9.74 -9.04
C LYS A 66 -6.15 10.23 -9.26
N THR A 67 -6.77 10.82 -8.24
CA THR A 67 -8.19 11.21 -8.30
C THR A 67 -8.44 12.45 -9.15
N HIS A 68 -7.51 13.41 -9.16
CA HIS A 68 -7.75 14.75 -9.69
C HIS A 68 -6.91 15.11 -10.93
N THR A 69 -6.16 14.16 -11.48
CA THR A 69 -5.34 14.39 -12.69
C THR A 69 -5.49 13.22 -13.66
N SER A 70 -4.84 13.31 -14.82
CA SER A 70 -4.84 12.24 -15.83
C SER A 70 -3.84 11.10 -15.56
N TRP A 71 -3.22 11.07 -14.37
CA TRP A 71 -2.47 9.89 -13.96
C TRP A 71 -3.41 8.71 -13.77
N SER A 72 -3.04 7.55 -14.32
CA SER A 72 -3.82 6.32 -14.15
C SER A 72 -3.00 5.23 -13.45
N LEU A 73 -3.71 4.34 -12.77
CA LEU A 73 -3.14 3.23 -12.01
C LEU A 73 -3.86 1.94 -12.40
N SER A 74 -3.11 0.89 -12.70
CA SER A 74 -3.61 -0.48 -12.80
C SER A 74 -2.84 -1.43 -11.89
N GLN A 75 -3.49 -2.53 -11.50
CA GLN A 75 -2.93 -3.54 -10.62
C GLN A 75 -3.20 -4.93 -11.22
N PRO A 76 -2.36 -5.40 -12.17
CA PRO A 76 -2.57 -6.69 -12.83
C PRO A 76 -2.44 -7.86 -11.86
N GLU A 77 -1.64 -7.71 -10.80
CA GLU A 77 -1.47 -8.70 -9.74
C GLU A 77 -1.44 -8.01 -8.38
N PRO A 78 -1.86 -8.67 -7.28
CA PRO A 78 -1.69 -8.13 -5.94
C PRO A 78 -0.23 -7.71 -5.67
N GLY A 79 -0.02 -6.43 -5.40
CA GLY A 79 1.31 -5.87 -5.12
C GLY A 79 2.13 -5.46 -6.34
N LEU A 80 1.65 -5.67 -7.57
CA LEU A 80 2.20 -5.07 -8.78
C LEU A 80 1.33 -3.90 -9.21
N PHE A 81 1.91 -2.71 -9.26
CA PHE A 81 1.21 -1.48 -9.62
C PHE A 81 1.88 -0.85 -10.83
N ILE A 82 1.08 -0.49 -11.82
CA ILE A 82 1.52 0.15 -13.05
C ILE A 82 0.87 1.53 -13.10
N TRP A 83 1.71 2.56 -13.02
CA TRP A 83 1.31 3.95 -13.13
C TRP A 83 1.62 4.48 -14.52
N THR A 84 0.64 5.13 -15.14
CA THR A 84 0.83 5.82 -16.41
C THR A 84 0.67 7.32 -16.17
N SER A 85 1.72 8.07 -16.49
CA SER A 85 1.72 9.53 -16.42
C SER A 85 0.82 10.16 -17.50
N PRO A 86 0.44 11.44 -17.36
CA PRO A 86 -0.34 12.15 -18.37
C PRO A 86 0.31 12.19 -19.75
N THR A 87 1.64 12.06 -19.83
CA THR A 87 2.38 12.02 -21.10
C THR A 87 2.55 10.60 -21.65
N GLY A 88 1.92 9.60 -21.04
CA GLY A 88 1.96 8.20 -21.46
C GLY A 88 3.18 7.41 -20.94
N ARG A 89 4.08 8.03 -20.17
CA ARG A 89 5.19 7.29 -19.56
C ARG A 89 4.68 6.29 -18.53
N VAL A 90 5.14 5.05 -18.64
CA VAL A 90 4.78 3.94 -17.76
C VAL A 90 5.83 3.75 -16.66
N HIS A 91 5.37 3.53 -15.45
CA HIS A 91 6.18 3.30 -14.28
C HIS A 91 5.67 2.09 -13.49
N HIS A 92 6.60 1.24 -13.07
CA HIS A 92 6.29 0.03 -12.31
C HIS A 92 6.67 0.21 -10.85
N PHE A 93 5.79 -0.26 -9.96
CA PHE A 93 6.11 -0.47 -8.56
C PHE A 93 5.72 -1.90 -8.20
N ARG A 94 6.68 -2.66 -7.67
CA ARG A 94 6.43 -3.98 -7.10
C ARG A 94 6.69 -3.90 -5.61
N ALA A 95 5.67 -4.23 -4.83
CA ALA A 95 5.79 -4.39 -3.40
C ALA A 95 6.89 -5.42 -3.10
N PRO A 96 7.80 -5.15 -2.15
CA PRO A 96 8.89 -6.06 -1.84
C PRO A 96 8.34 -7.40 -1.30
N PRO A 97 9.06 -8.51 -1.51
CA PRO A 97 8.67 -9.80 -0.95
C PRO A 97 8.62 -9.70 0.59
N ARG A 98 7.64 -10.38 1.21
CA ARG A 98 7.41 -10.34 2.66
C ARG A 98 8.64 -10.72 3.51
N THR A 99 9.59 -11.45 2.93
CA THR A 99 10.86 -11.86 3.55
C THR A 99 11.89 -10.74 3.67
N GLU A 100 11.78 -9.66 2.90
CA GLU A 100 12.67 -8.50 3.01
C GLU A 100 12.04 -7.47 3.96
N ILE A 101 12.01 -7.80 5.24
CA ILE A 101 11.97 -6.75 6.25
C ILE A 101 13.38 -6.20 6.33
N HIS A 102 13.69 -5.14 5.57
CA HIS A 102 14.86 -4.32 5.90
C HIS A 102 14.52 -3.59 7.20
N LEU A 103 14.72 -4.31 8.30
CA LEU A 103 14.86 -3.72 9.61
C LEU A 103 16.05 -2.77 9.52
N ASP A 104 15.80 -1.51 9.16
CA ASP A 104 16.65 -0.38 9.54
C ASP A 104 16.61 -0.26 11.08
N ILE A 105 17.02 -1.31 11.80
CA ILE A 105 17.41 -1.21 13.19
C ILE A 105 18.74 -0.47 13.12
N ARG A 106 18.68 0.86 13.11
CA ARG A 106 19.79 1.61 13.65
C ARG A 106 19.92 1.13 15.10
N PRO A 107 21.05 0.55 15.52
CA PRO A 107 21.23 0.22 16.92
C PRO A 107 20.98 1.50 17.70
N HIS A 108 20.03 1.44 18.65
CA HIS A 108 19.87 2.51 19.61
C HIS A 108 21.24 2.68 20.28
N PRO A 109 21.86 3.88 20.26
CA PRO A 109 23.05 4.07 21.09
C PRO A 109 22.62 3.71 22.50
N GLY A 110 23.35 2.79 23.13
CA GLY A 110 23.09 2.36 24.49
C GLY A 110 23.00 3.57 25.42
N PRO A 111 22.36 3.43 26.59
CA PRO A 111 22.31 4.52 27.56
C PRO A 111 23.74 5.05 27.80
N PRO A 112 23.91 6.38 27.97
CA PRO A 112 25.23 6.93 28.26
C PRO A 112 25.79 6.26 29.52
N PRO A 113 27.11 6.01 29.60
CA PRO A 113 27.71 5.60 30.85
C PRO A 113 27.49 6.69 31.90
N PHE A 114 27.22 6.25 33.12
CA PHE A 114 27.00 7.06 34.32
C PHE A 114 28.14 8.07 34.56
#